data_AF-A0A539DZF8-F1
#
_entry.id   AF-A0A539DZF8-F1
#
_cell.length_a   1.000
_cell.length_b   1.000
_cell.length_c   1.000
_cell.angle_alpha   90.00
_cell.angle_beta   90.00
_cell.angle_gamma   90.00
#
_symmetry.space_group_name_H-M   'P 1'
#
loop_
_entity.id
_entity.type
_entity.pdbx_description
1 polymer ?
#
loop_
_entity_poly.entity_id
_entity_poly.type
_entity_poly.pdbx_seq_one_letter_code
_entity_poly.pdbx_strand_id
1 'polypeptide(L)'
;MPGGPYLEISYYEDGRPMIAYLYLHGKNGIKSAKNRQVAPGYVLDFTADGHVIGVELLYPDEVTLEAINQILQQFGEAPITKSDLGARRAMPGTA
;
A
#
# COMPACT_ATOMS: atom_id res chain seq x y z
N MET A 1 -16.72 -8.80 -2.56
CA MET A 1 -15.48 -9.07 -1.79
C MET A 1 -15.47 -8.06 -0.65
N PRO A 2 -15.36 -8.45 0.62
CA PRO A 2 -15.29 -7.44 1.68
C PRO A 2 -14.08 -6.54 1.41
N GLY A 3 -14.32 -5.24 1.33
CA GLY A 3 -13.37 -4.19 0.96
C GLY A 3 -12.44 -3.81 2.11
N GLY A 4 -11.77 -4.80 2.68
CA GLY A 4 -10.74 -4.61 3.69
C GLY A 4 -9.37 -4.33 3.07
N PRO A 5 -8.37 -3.99 3.90
CA PRO A 5 -7.05 -3.71 3.41
C PRO A 5 -6.43 -4.95 2.75
N TYR A 6 -5.66 -4.75 1.68
CA TYR A 6 -4.88 -5.82 1.08
C TYR A 6 -3.60 -5.31 0.43
N LEU A 7 -2.58 -6.15 0.44
CA LEU A 7 -1.30 -5.87 -0.20
C LEU A 7 -1.26 -6.49 -1.60
N GLU A 8 -0.88 -5.71 -2.60
CA GLU A 8 -0.56 -6.17 -3.95
C GLU A 8 0.95 -6.02 -4.17
N ILE A 9 1.65 -7.08 -4.55
CA ILE A 9 3.10 -7.03 -4.78
C ILE A 9 3.37 -7.27 -6.26
N SER A 10 4.13 -6.36 -6.87
CA SER A 10 4.72 -6.54 -8.19
C SER A 10 6.14 -7.09 -8.04
N TYR A 11 6.51 -8.02 -8.91
CA TYR A 11 7.79 -8.73 -8.86
C TYR A 11 8.57 -8.53 -10.15
N TYR A 12 9.89 -8.52 -10.05
CA TYR A 12 10.79 -8.66 -11.20
C TYR A 12 10.67 -10.07 -11.82
N GLU A 13 11.21 -10.25 -13.04
CA GLU A 13 11.20 -11.55 -13.73
C GLU A 13 11.90 -12.66 -12.93
N ASP A 14 12.90 -12.29 -12.12
CA ASP A 14 13.63 -13.21 -11.24
C ASP A 14 12.88 -13.55 -9.93
N GLY A 15 11.68 -13.01 -9.74
CA GLY A 15 10.83 -13.28 -8.58
C GLY A 15 11.13 -12.44 -7.34
N ARG A 16 12.04 -11.47 -7.40
CA ARG A 16 12.24 -10.50 -6.31
C ARG A 16 11.09 -9.49 -6.28
N PRO A 17 10.59 -9.09 -5.09
CA PRO A 17 9.58 -8.05 -5.01
C PRO A 17 10.18 -6.72 -5.46
N MET A 18 9.48 -6.05 -6.37
CA MET A 18 9.89 -4.76 -6.93
C MET A 18 9.25 -3.62 -6.14
N ILE A 19 7.93 -3.67 -5.99
CA ILE A 19 7.14 -2.65 -5.34
C ILE A 19 5.87 -3.30 -4.80
N ALA A 20 5.34 -2.76 -3.72
CA ALA A 20 4.07 -3.22 -3.18
C ALA A 20 3.11 -2.05 -2.98
N TYR A 21 1.84 -2.31 -3.21
CA TYR A 21 0.76 -1.37 -3.00
C TYR A 21 -0.21 -1.93 -1.95
N LEU A 22 -0.30 -1.26 -0.80
CA LEU A 22 -1.30 -1.54 0.23
C LEU A 22 -2.54 -0.70 -0.06
N TYR A 23 -3.63 -1.35 -0.44
CA TYR A 23 -4.94 -0.72 -0.51
C TYR A 23 -5.56 -0.72 0.88
N LEU A 24 -6.02 0.42 1.41
CA LEU A 24 -6.60 0.50 2.76
C LEU A 24 -8.10 0.17 2.79
N HIS A 25 -8.84 0.62 1.77
CA HIS A 25 -10.31 0.48 1.69
C HIS A 25 -10.75 -0.50 0.58
N GLY A 26 -9.83 -1.39 0.18
CA GLY A 26 -9.95 -2.20 -1.03
C GLY A 26 -9.93 -1.37 -2.33
N LYS A 27 -10.14 -2.04 -3.47
CA LYS A 27 -10.21 -1.39 -4.79
C LYS A 27 -11.65 -0.94 -5.06
N ASN A 28 -12.05 0.17 -4.45
CA ASN A 28 -13.43 0.69 -4.52
C ASN A 28 -13.62 1.80 -5.57
N GLY A 29 -12.69 1.93 -6.53
CA GLY A 29 -12.76 2.94 -7.59
C GLY A 29 -12.42 4.37 -7.16
N ILE A 30 -12.08 4.58 -5.88
CA ILE A 30 -11.52 5.84 -5.40
C ILE A 30 -10.14 6.03 -6.04
N LYS A 31 -9.90 7.22 -6.60
CA LYS A 31 -8.65 7.57 -7.30
C LYS A 31 -7.76 8.43 -6.42
N SER A 32 -6.46 8.19 -6.48
CA SER A 32 -5.45 9.09 -5.93
C SER A 32 -5.49 10.42 -6.69
N ALA A 33 -5.61 11.51 -5.95
CA ALA A 33 -5.52 12.88 -6.47
C ALA A 33 -4.13 13.48 -6.21
N LYS A 34 -3.43 13.03 -5.17
CA LYS A 34 -2.10 13.47 -4.78
C LYS A 34 -1.37 12.33 -4.07
N ASN A 35 -0.07 12.25 -4.27
CA ASN A 35 0.80 11.36 -3.50
C ASN A 35 1.85 12.18 -2.73
N ARG A 36 2.37 11.60 -1.65
CA ARG A 36 3.45 12.20 -0.86
C ARG A 36 4.32 11.13 -0.23
N GLN A 37 5.63 11.26 -0.41
CA GLN A 37 6.57 10.47 0.37
C GLN A 37 6.62 10.99 1.81
N VAL A 38 6.32 10.11 2.77
CA VAL A 38 6.25 10.45 4.20
C VAL A 38 7.42 9.87 4.99
N ALA A 39 8.06 8.84 4.45
CA ALA A 39 9.28 8.23 4.96
C ALA A 39 10.05 7.54 3.81
N PRO A 40 11.33 7.20 3.98
CA PRO A 40 12.07 6.40 3.00
C PRO A 40 11.34 5.10 2.68
N GLY A 41 11.01 4.87 1.41
CA GLY A 41 10.26 3.68 0.98
C GLY A 41 8.74 3.74 1.18
N TYR A 42 8.17 4.79 1.77
CA TYR A 42 6.72 4.93 2.03
C TYR A 42 6.13 6.16 1.35
N VAL A 43 5.25 5.92 0.38
CA VAL A 43 4.49 6.94 -0.33
C VAL A 43 3.01 6.76 -0.03
N LEU A 44 2.36 7.79 0.50
CA LEU A 44 0.92 7.77 0.73
C LEU A 44 0.17 8.37 -0.45
N ASP A 45 -0.88 7.68 -0.87
CA ASP A 45 -1.87 8.18 -1.81
C ASP A 45 -3.04 8.78 -1.06
N PHE A 46 -3.47 9.96 -1.53
CA PHE A 46 -4.57 10.68 -0.94
C PHE A 46 -5.64 11.02 -1.98
N THR A 47 -6.87 11.05 -1.52
CA THR A 47 -7.97 11.71 -2.22
C THR A 47 -7.79 13.23 -2.26
N ALA A 48 -8.65 13.90 -3.04
CA ALA A 48 -8.65 15.37 -3.14
C ALA A 48 -8.96 16.06 -1.81
N ASP A 49 -9.84 15.48 -0.99
CA ASP A 49 -10.19 15.92 0.37
C ASP A 49 -9.16 15.49 1.44
N GLY A 50 -8.15 14.70 1.06
CA GLY A 50 -6.97 14.45 1.90
C GLY A 50 -7.04 13.21 2.78
N HIS A 51 -7.97 12.29 2.52
CA HIS A 51 -7.98 10.97 3.16
C HIS A 51 -6.95 10.04 2.52
N VAL A 52 -6.33 9.18 3.32
CA VAL A 52 -5.37 8.19 2.82
C VAL A 52 -6.15 7.02 2.23
N ILE A 53 -5.77 6.61 1.02
CA ILE A 53 -6.44 5.50 0.32
C ILE A 53 -5.53 4.31 0.07
N GLY A 54 -4.21 4.56 0.07
CA GLY A 54 -3.24 3.51 -0.16
C GLY A 54 -1.83 3.94 0.24
N VAL A 55 -0.96 2.94 0.33
CA VAL A 55 0.46 3.09 0.63
C VAL A 55 1.24 2.36 -0.45
N GLU A 56 2.08 3.08 -1.18
CA GLU A 56 3.07 2.52 -2.07
C GLU A 56 4.39 2.32 -1.32
N LEU A 57 4.89 1.09 -1.40
CA LEU A 57 6.04 0.56 -0.68
C LEU A 57 7.16 0.27 -1.68
N LEU A 58 8.12 1.19 -1.78
CA LEU A 58 9.18 1.13 -2.81
C LEU A 58 10.25 0.06 -2.51
N TYR A 59 10.37 -0.36 -1.26
CA TYR A 59 11.31 -1.39 -0.81
C TYR A 59 10.57 -2.44 0.00
N PRO A 60 9.78 -3.33 -0.62
CA PRO A 60 8.91 -4.27 0.09
C PRO A 60 9.66 -5.17 1.09
N ASP A 61 10.93 -5.47 0.82
CA ASP A 61 11.79 -6.29 1.68
C ASP A 61 12.22 -5.59 2.99
N GLU A 62 12.12 -4.26 3.05
CA GLU A 62 12.52 -3.46 4.22
C GLU A 62 11.32 -3.01 5.07
N VAL A 63 10.10 -3.28 4.61
CA VAL A 63 8.89 -2.80 5.24
C VAL A 63 8.46 -3.72 6.39
N THR A 64 8.17 -3.12 7.54
CA THR A 64 7.58 -3.83 8.69
C THR A 64 6.12 -3.41 8.91
N LEU A 65 5.30 -4.33 9.43
CA LEU A 65 3.91 -4.05 9.83
C LEU A 65 3.85 -2.92 10.88
N GLU A 66 4.83 -2.88 11.78
CA GLU A 66 4.92 -1.85 12.81
C GLU A 66 5.13 -0.46 12.20
N ALA A 67 6.06 -0.32 11.26
CA ALA A 67 6.31 0.95 10.57
C ALA A 67 5.09 1.40 9.75
N ILE A 68 4.40 0.47 9.07
CA ILE A 68 3.14 0.78 8.38
C ILE A 68 2.12 1.34 9.37
N ASN A 69 1.90 0.65 10.50
CA ASN A 69 0.89 1.05 11.48
C ASN A 69 1.24 2.39 12.15
N GLN A 70 2.51 2.67 12.40
CA GLN A 70 2.96 3.97 12.91
C GLN A 70 2.64 5.10 11.93
N ILE A 71 2.89 4.88 10.63
CA ILE A 71 2.52 5.86 9.59
C ILE A 71 1.01 6.03 9.55
N LEU A 72 0.22 4.95 9.46
CA LEU A 72 -1.25 5.04 9.39
C LEU A 72 -1.84 5.82 10.57
N GLN A 73 -1.37 5.58 11.79
CA GLN A 73 -1.80 6.30 12.99
C GLN A 73 -1.52 7.80 12.92
N GLN A 74 -0.38 8.23 12.36
CA GLN A 74 -0.06 9.65 12.18
C GLN A 74 -1.05 10.37 11.25
N PHE A 75 -1.69 9.63 10.35
CA PHE A 75 -2.69 10.15 9.41
C PHE A 75 -4.14 9.84 9.83
N GLY A 76 -4.35 9.30 11.03
CA GLY A 76 -5.69 9.02 11.58
C GLY A 76 -6.35 7.75 11.02
N GLU A 77 -5.59 6.91 10.31
CA GLU A 77 -6.09 5.64 9.78
C GLU A 77 -6.00 4.52 10.82
N ALA A 78 -6.88 3.53 10.69
CA ALA A 78 -6.85 2.35 11.55
C ALA A 78 -5.59 1.50 11.27
N PRO A 79 -4.96 0.91 12.31
CA PRO A 79 -3.87 -0.03 12.09
C PRO A 79 -4.36 -1.29 11.36
N ILE A 80 -3.49 -1.87 10.55
CA ILE A 80 -3.71 -3.14 9.86
C ILE A 80 -3.07 -4.32 10.61
N THR A 81 -3.47 -5.53 10.22
CA THR A 81 -2.99 -6.78 10.80
C THR A 81 -2.12 -7.56 9.81
N LYS A 82 -1.42 -8.59 10.29
CA LYS A 82 -0.65 -9.50 9.41
C LYS A 82 -1.53 -10.20 8.37
N SER A 83 -2.79 -10.46 8.70
CA SER A 83 -3.74 -11.11 7.78
C SER A 83 -4.09 -10.21 6.60
N ASP A 84 -4.08 -8.89 6.79
CA ASP A 84 -4.32 -7.90 5.74
C ASP A 84 -3.13 -7.81 4.76
N LEU A 85 -1.94 -8.23 5.19
CA LEU A 85 -0.75 -8.36 4.34
C LEU A 85 -0.74 -9.66 3.52
N GLY A 86 -1.85 -10.40 3.46
CA GLY A 86 -2.00 -11.57 2.58
C GLY A 86 -1.80 -11.17 1.11
N ALA A 87 -0.55 -11.21 0.67
CA ALA A 87 -0.11 -10.60 -0.58
C ALA A 87 -0.82 -11.23 -1.78
N ARG A 88 -1.45 -10.38 -2.57
CA ARG A 88 -1.94 -10.72 -3.91
C ARG A 88 -0.82 -10.43 -4.87
N ARG A 89 -0.48 -11.41 -5.71
CA ARG A 89 0.52 -11.22 -6.75
C ARG A 89 -0.11 -10.41 -7.89
N ALA A 90 0.45 -9.24 -8.17
CA ALA A 90 0.21 -8.58 -9.44
C ALA A 90 1.11 -9.24 -10.50
N MET A 91 0.56 -9.48 -11.69
CA MET A 91 1.40 -9.69 -12.87
C MET A 91 1.85 -8.30 -13.35
N PRO A 92 3.13 -8.11 -13.74
CA PRO A 92 3.52 -6.88 -14.40
C PRO A 92 2.61 -6.69 -15.61
N GLY A 93 1.85 -5.59 -15.64
CA GLY A 93 1.13 -5.20 -16.83
C GLY A 93 2.15 -5.02 -17.94
N THR A 94 2.01 -5.76 -19.04
CA THR A 94 2.57 -5.33 -20.31
C THR A 94 2.09 -3.90 -20.53
N ALA A 95 3.06 -2.98 -20.54
CA ALA A 95 2.85 -1.59 -20.92
C ALA A 95 2.12 -1.49 -22.28
#